data_AF-A0A536XPD3-F1
#
_entry.id   AF-A0A536XPD3-F1
#
_cell.length_a   1.000
_cell.length_b   1.000
_cell.length_c   1.000
_cell.angle_alpha   90.00
_cell.angle_beta   90.00
_cell.angle_gamma   90.00
#
_symmetry.space_group_name_H-M   'P 1'
#
loop_
_entity.id
_entity.type
_entity.pdbx_description
1 polymer ?
#
loop_
_entity_poly.entity_id
_entity_poly.type
_entity_poly.pdbx_seq_one_letter_code
_entity_poly.pdbx_strand_id
1 'polypeptide(L)'
;MKHKRDFKALEQRRLKAVKLLKQGASQAEVARRLEVSRESVSRWAAEFEANGKGALKRKRLGRPAHLEERQRRELIQALVQGAMANGFPTELWTLPRVAKLIARRFGVQYSTGHIWYLLRGLGFSCQRPAKRALQRDEAAIRQWRTKRWPALKKTPEPAGKPSCS
;
A
#
# COMPACT_ATOMS: atom_id res chain seq x y z
N MET A 1 3.90 -24.43 13.57
CA MET A 1 3.01 -24.08 12.43
C MET A 1 2.63 -22.60 12.51
N LYS A 2 2.89 -21.78 11.49
CA LYS A 2 2.47 -20.36 11.49
C LYS A 2 0.97 -20.30 11.20
N HIS A 3 0.13 -20.01 12.19
CA HIS A 3 -1.30 -19.74 11.96
C HIS A 3 -1.45 -18.49 11.09
N LYS A 4 -1.73 -18.68 9.80
CA LYS A 4 -2.08 -17.59 8.89
C LYS A 4 -3.50 -17.15 9.26
N ARG A 5 -3.62 -16.03 9.97
CA ARG A 5 -4.93 -15.44 10.30
C ARG A 5 -5.66 -15.10 9.00
N ASP A 6 -6.76 -15.78 8.72
CA ASP A 6 -7.60 -15.48 7.56
C ASP A 6 -8.45 -14.23 7.84
N PHE A 7 -7.95 -13.10 7.36
CA PHE A 7 -8.61 -11.81 7.55
C PHE A 7 -9.96 -11.71 6.85
N LYS A 8 -10.15 -12.41 5.72
CA LYS A 8 -11.41 -12.41 4.98
C LYS A 8 -12.47 -13.17 5.77
N ALA A 9 -12.10 -14.32 6.35
CA ALA A 9 -12.98 -15.09 7.23
C ALA A 9 -13.40 -14.28 8.48
N LEU A 10 -12.47 -13.54 9.08
CA LEU A 10 -12.77 -12.68 10.24
C LEU A 10 -13.72 -11.52 9.89
N GLU A 11 -13.53 -10.87 8.74
CA GLU A 11 -14.42 -9.81 8.26
C GLU A 11 -15.84 -10.34 7.99
N GLN A 12 -15.95 -11.49 7.32
CA GLN A 12 -17.23 -12.15 7.10
C GLN A 12 -17.94 -12.51 8.41
N ARG A 13 -17.19 -13.00 9.41
CA ARG A 13 -17.73 -13.31 10.75
C ARG A 13 -18.31 -12.08 11.43
N ARG A 14 -17.62 -10.93 11.37
CA ARG A 14 -18.10 -9.65 11.91
C ARG A 14 -19.37 -9.17 11.22
N LEU A 15 -19.41 -9.24 9.89
CA LEU A 15 -20.59 -8.85 9.10
C LEU A 15 -21.79 -9.76 9.41
N LYS A 16 -21.57 -11.07 9.56
CA LYS A 16 -22.60 -12.04 9.95
C LYS A 16 -23.14 -11.75 11.35
N ALA A 17 -22.28 -11.39 12.31
CA ALA A 17 -22.68 -11.01 13.65
C ALA A 17 -23.64 -9.81 13.63
N VAL A 18 -23.27 -8.74 12.92
CA VAL A 18 -24.12 -7.55 12.80
C VAL A 18 -25.43 -7.84 12.05
N LYS A 19 -25.41 -8.69 11.03
CA LYS A 19 -26.63 -9.12 10.34
C LYS A 19 -27.61 -9.81 11.30
N LEU A 20 -27.12 -10.71 12.15
CA LEU A 20 -27.94 -11.41 13.14
C LEU A 20 -28.49 -10.45 14.20
N LEU A 21 -27.68 -9.49 14.67
CA LEU A 21 -28.15 -8.45 15.61
C LEU A 21 -29.28 -7.61 14.99
N LYS A 22 -29.16 -7.23 13.70
CA LYS A 22 -30.23 -6.52 12.98
C LYS A 22 -31.50 -7.32 12.77
N GLN A 23 -31.41 -8.66 12.79
CA GLN A 23 -32.55 -9.56 12.73
C GLN A 23 -33.22 -9.76 14.11
N GLY A 24 -32.77 -9.04 15.15
CA GLY A 24 -33.32 -9.11 16.51
C GLY A 24 -32.67 -10.18 17.40
N ALA A 25 -31.63 -10.87 16.93
CA ALA A 25 -30.94 -11.86 17.77
C ALA A 25 -30.19 -11.17 18.92
N SER A 26 -30.22 -11.79 20.10
CA SER A 26 -29.46 -11.29 21.26
C SER A 26 -27.95 -11.47 21.07
N GLN A 27 -27.14 -10.62 21.69
CA GLN A 27 -25.67 -10.75 21.63
C GLN A 27 -25.17 -12.13 22.11
N ALA A 28 -25.83 -12.71 23.12
CA ALA A 28 -25.49 -14.03 23.66
C ALA A 28 -25.80 -15.16 22.67
N GLU A 29 -26.85 -15.02 21.87
CA GLU A 29 -27.18 -15.96 20.82
C GLU A 29 -26.20 -15.86 19.64
N VAL A 30 -25.85 -14.64 19.24
CA VAL A 30 -24.85 -14.40 18.18
C VAL A 30 -23.48 -14.95 18.58
N ALA A 31 -23.08 -14.75 19.84
CA ALA A 31 -21.84 -15.29 20.41
C ALA A 31 -21.79 -16.82 20.30
N ARG A 32 -22.88 -17.51 20.67
CA ARG A 32 -23.00 -18.97 20.55
C ARG A 32 -22.95 -19.45 19.10
N ARG A 33 -23.71 -18.81 18.20
CA ARG A 33 -23.79 -19.19 16.77
C ARG A 33 -22.48 -18.98 16.01
N LEU A 34 -21.64 -18.04 16.45
CA LEU A 34 -20.39 -17.68 15.77
C LEU A 34 -19.14 -18.11 16.53
N GLU A 35 -19.29 -18.81 17.65
CA GLU A 35 -18.21 -19.29 18.53
C GLU A 35 -17.24 -18.17 18.93
N VAL A 36 -17.79 -17.03 19.37
CA VAL A 36 -17.03 -15.86 19.83
C VAL A 36 -17.52 -15.37 21.17
N SER A 37 -16.70 -14.59 21.87
CA SER A 37 -17.12 -13.97 23.13
C SER A 37 -18.23 -12.93 22.92
N ARG A 38 -19.14 -12.82 23.88
CA ARG A 38 -20.17 -11.77 23.91
C ARG A 38 -19.56 -10.36 23.81
N GLU A 39 -18.41 -10.15 24.45
CA GLU A 39 -17.69 -8.88 24.39
C GLU A 39 -17.26 -8.52 22.96
N SER A 40 -16.80 -9.50 22.16
CA SER A 40 -16.45 -9.29 20.76
C SER A 40 -17.66 -8.85 19.94
N VAL A 41 -18.82 -9.48 20.17
CA VAL A 41 -20.08 -9.14 19.51
C VAL A 41 -20.52 -7.72 19.89
N SER A 42 -20.45 -7.38 21.18
CA SER A 42 -20.78 -6.03 21.68
C SER A 42 -19.89 -4.96 21.04
N ARG A 43 -18.57 -5.21 20.98
CA ARG A 43 -17.61 -4.31 20.33
C ARG A 43 -17.91 -4.12 18.85
N TRP A 44 -18.23 -5.18 18.12
CA TRP A 44 -18.57 -5.07 16.70
C TRP A 44 -19.88 -4.31 16.48
N ALA A 45 -20.86 -4.47 17.38
CA ALA A 45 -22.09 -3.69 17.35
C ALA A 45 -21.79 -2.20 17.54
N ALA A 46 -21.01 -1.84 18.57
CA ALA A 46 -20.61 -0.46 18.82
C ALA A 46 -19.80 0.16 17.66
N GLU A 47 -18.83 -0.58 17.11
CA GLU A 47 -18.06 -0.13 15.94
C GLU A 47 -18.94 0.06 14.70
N PHE A 48 -19.97 -0.78 14.52
CA PHE A 48 -20.91 -0.68 13.43
C PHE A 48 -21.88 0.50 13.57
N GLU A 49 -22.41 0.75 14.77
CA GLU A 49 -23.29 1.91 15.01
C GLU A 49 -22.53 3.23 14.80
N ALA A 50 -21.28 3.31 15.25
CA ALA A 50 -20.49 4.55 15.14
C ALA A 50 -19.99 4.85 13.72
N ASN A 51 -19.68 3.83 12.90
CA ASN A 51 -18.92 4.00 11.65
C ASN A 51 -19.43 3.15 10.48
N GLY A 52 -20.55 2.45 10.64
CA GLY A 52 -21.17 1.60 9.64
C GLY A 52 -20.35 0.37 9.23
N LYS A 53 -20.69 -0.21 8.06
CA LYS A 53 -20.04 -1.43 7.52
C LYS A 53 -18.52 -1.27 7.34
N GLY A 54 -18.03 -0.05 7.14
CA GLY A 54 -16.62 0.24 6.91
C GLY A 54 -15.72 -0.09 8.10
N ALA A 55 -16.22 0.05 9.33
CA ALA A 55 -15.42 -0.21 10.53
C ALA A 55 -15.17 -1.69 10.84
N LEU A 56 -16.02 -2.57 10.30
CA LEU A 56 -15.83 -4.03 10.46
C LEU A 56 -14.74 -4.58 9.55
N LYS A 57 -14.36 -3.83 8.51
CA LYS A 57 -13.27 -4.17 7.61
C LYS A 57 -11.95 -4.28 8.35
N ARG A 58 -11.01 -5.00 7.75
CA ARG A 58 -9.64 -5.09 8.27
C ARG A 58 -9.05 -3.68 8.46
N LYS A 59 -8.70 -3.35 9.70
CA LYS A 59 -7.79 -2.23 9.99
C LYS A 59 -6.38 -2.64 9.57
N ARG A 60 -5.66 -1.73 8.92
CA ARG A 60 -4.26 -1.95 8.53
C ARG A 60 -3.44 -2.14 9.80
N LEU A 61 -2.75 -3.29 9.89
CA LEU A 61 -1.80 -3.56 10.96
C LEU A 61 -0.44 -2.99 10.52
N GLY A 62 0.19 -2.18 11.38
CA GLY A 62 1.52 -1.61 11.17
C GLY A 62 1.54 -0.10 10.92
N ARG A 63 2.76 0.47 10.89
CA ARG A 63 3.00 1.91 10.68
C ARG A 63 2.33 2.36 9.37
N PRO A 64 1.63 3.51 9.36
CA PRO A 64 1.13 4.08 8.12
C PRO A 64 2.28 4.26 7.13
N ALA A 65 2.00 4.07 5.83
CA ALA A 65 3.00 4.36 4.82
C ALA A 65 3.38 5.84 4.93
N HIS A 66 4.68 6.13 5.03
CA HIS A 66 5.19 7.50 5.15
C HIS A 66 4.82 8.42 3.96
N LEU A 67 4.44 7.84 2.82
CA LEU A 67 3.88 8.58 1.68
C LEU A 67 2.48 8.05 1.34
N GLU A 68 1.53 8.97 1.27
CA GLU A 68 0.19 8.75 0.77
C GLU A 68 0.18 8.45 -0.73
N GLU A 69 -0.89 7.83 -1.22
CA GLU A 69 -1.05 7.47 -2.63
C GLU A 69 -1.03 8.69 -3.57
N ARG A 70 -1.51 9.85 -3.09
CA ARG A 70 -1.42 11.11 -3.83
C ARG A 70 0.04 11.58 -3.96
N GLN A 71 0.77 11.60 -2.86
CA GLN A 71 2.18 12.01 -2.83
C GLN A 71 3.06 11.08 -3.69
N ARG A 72 2.73 9.78 -3.74
CA ARG A 72 3.40 8.83 -4.65
C ARG A 72 3.19 9.20 -6.12
N ARG A 73 1.98 9.56 -6.51
CA ARG A 73 1.67 9.99 -7.88
C ARG A 73 2.40 11.28 -8.26
N GLU A 74 2.42 12.25 -7.36
CA GLU A 74 3.15 13.51 -7.56
C GLU A 74 4.66 13.27 -7.65
N LEU A 75 5.21 12.36 -6.82
CA LEU A 75 6.62 11.96 -6.91
C LEU A 75 6.93 11.34 -8.27
N ILE A 76 6.07 10.45 -8.79
CA ILE A 76 6.25 9.86 -10.13
C ILE A 76 6.27 10.96 -11.20
N GLN A 77 5.34 11.91 -11.14
CA GLN A 77 5.29 13.03 -12.10
C GLN A 77 6.58 13.85 -12.05
N ALA A 78 7.07 14.17 -10.85
CA ALA A 78 8.32 14.90 -10.67
C ALA A 78 9.53 14.12 -11.22
N LEU A 79 9.59 12.81 -10.98
CA LEU A 79 10.65 11.95 -11.52
C LEU A 79 10.64 11.93 -13.07
N VAL A 80 9.45 11.90 -13.68
CA VAL A 80 9.27 11.93 -15.15
C VAL A 80 9.61 13.30 -15.73
N GLN A 81 9.26 14.40 -15.06
CA GLN A 81 9.65 15.76 -15.47
C GLN A 81 11.18 15.93 -15.53
N GLY A 82 11.92 15.14 -14.76
CA GLY A 82 13.37 15.11 -14.78
C GLY A 82 13.99 15.95 -13.67
N ALA A 83 15.25 15.65 -13.35
CA ALA A 83 15.92 16.25 -12.21
C ALA A 83 16.17 17.76 -12.38
N MET A 84 16.46 18.23 -13.60
CA MET A 84 16.66 19.66 -13.85
C MET A 84 15.39 20.49 -13.66
N ALA A 85 14.25 20.00 -14.13
CA ALA A 85 12.95 20.63 -13.91
C ALA A 85 12.58 20.73 -12.41
N ASN A 86 13.25 19.95 -11.56
CA ASN A 86 13.09 19.95 -10.11
C ASN A 86 14.24 20.69 -9.37
N GLY A 87 15.03 21.49 -10.09
CA GLY A 87 16.07 22.34 -9.53
C GLY A 87 17.36 21.59 -9.14
N PHE A 88 17.66 20.48 -9.81
CA PHE A 88 18.96 19.80 -9.68
C PHE A 88 19.88 20.14 -10.87
N PRO A 89 21.22 20.19 -10.66
CA PRO A 89 22.16 20.67 -11.67
C PRO A 89 22.37 19.71 -12.86
N THR A 90 21.88 18.47 -12.78
CA THR A 90 22.04 17.46 -13.84
C THR A 90 20.77 16.63 -13.93
N GLU A 91 20.47 16.09 -15.11
CA GLU A 91 19.24 15.35 -15.40
C GLU A 91 19.13 13.98 -14.71
N LEU A 92 20.25 13.48 -14.16
CA LEU A 92 20.31 12.16 -13.53
C LEU A 92 19.64 12.14 -12.14
N TRP A 93 18.74 11.18 -11.95
CA TRP A 93 18.18 10.87 -10.64
C TRP A 93 19.10 9.93 -9.87
N THR A 94 19.66 10.42 -8.77
CA THR A 94 20.36 9.59 -7.78
C THR A 94 19.48 9.41 -6.54
N LEU A 95 19.67 8.32 -5.80
CA LEU A 95 18.89 8.06 -4.58
C LEU A 95 18.91 9.24 -3.58
N PRO A 96 20.05 9.92 -3.34
CA PRO A 96 20.07 11.11 -2.48
C PRO A 96 19.26 12.29 -3.03
N ARG A 97 19.20 12.47 -4.35
CA ARG A 97 18.40 13.53 -4.98
C ARG A 97 16.91 13.27 -4.85
N VAL A 98 16.50 12.02 -5.00
CA VAL A 98 15.11 11.60 -4.76
C VAL A 98 14.75 11.80 -3.28
N ALA A 99 15.64 11.46 -2.35
CA ALA A 99 15.44 11.74 -0.92
C ALA A 99 15.26 13.24 -0.67
N LYS A 100 16.12 14.08 -1.26
CA LYS A 100 16.05 15.55 -1.13
C LYS A 100 14.77 16.12 -1.73
N LEU A 101 14.31 15.59 -2.87
CA LEU A 101 13.06 15.97 -3.49
C LEU A 101 11.87 15.66 -2.58
N ILE A 102 11.83 14.44 -2.02
CA ILE A 102 10.74 14.01 -1.12
C ILE A 102 10.73 14.85 0.16
N ALA A 103 11.90 15.12 0.74
CA ALA A 103 12.01 15.99 1.91
C ALA A 103 11.50 17.42 1.60
N ARG A 104 11.85 17.98 0.43
CA ARG A 104 11.41 19.32 0.02
C ARG A 104 9.92 19.42 -0.28
N ARG A 105 9.35 18.43 -0.98
CA ARG A 105 7.94 18.47 -1.44
C ARG A 105 6.95 17.98 -0.39
N PHE A 106 7.34 17.02 0.45
CA PHE A 106 6.43 16.33 1.35
C PHE A 106 6.82 16.42 2.82
N GLY A 107 7.98 17.00 3.15
CA GLY A 107 8.47 17.07 4.53
C GLY A 107 8.87 15.71 5.13
N VAL A 108 8.93 14.66 4.32
CA VAL A 108 9.22 13.29 4.75
C VAL A 108 10.70 12.98 4.52
N GLN A 109 11.38 12.55 5.57
CA GLN A 109 12.77 12.08 5.46
C GLN A 109 12.82 10.58 5.28
N TYR A 110 13.58 10.14 4.28
CA TYR A 110 13.87 8.73 4.02
C TYR A 110 15.37 8.49 4.01
N SER A 111 15.79 7.33 4.50
CA SER A 111 17.14 6.84 4.24
C SER A 111 17.27 6.41 2.78
N THR A 112 18.50 6.47 2.25
CA THR A 112 18.81 6.10 0.86
C THR A 112 18.38 4.66 0.52
N GLY A 113 18.49 3.73 1.47
CA GLY A 113 17.99 2.37 1.31
C GLY A 113 16.47 2.31 1.19
N HIS A 114 15.74 3.07 2.01
CA HIS A 114 14.27 3.13 1.92
C HIS A 114 13.81 3.78 0.61
N ILE A 115 14.54 4.78 0.08
CA ILE A 115 14.29 5.32 -1.26
C ILE A 115 14.41 4.25 -2.34
N TRP A 116 15.41 3.37 -2.25
CA TRP A 116 15.53 2.26 -3.21
C TRP A 116 14.32 1.31 -3.15
N TYR A 117 13.89 0.92 -1.96
CA TYR A 117 12.67 0.11 -1.79
C TYR A 117 11.41 0.82 -2.29
N LEU A 118 11.30 2.12 -2.02
CA LEU A 118 10.20 2.97 -2.48
C LEU A 118 10.16 2.99 -4.01
N LEU A 119 11.28 3.28 -4.66
CA LEU A 119 11.40 3.32 -6.12
C LEU A 119 11.11 1.96 -6.75
N ARG A 120 11.63 0.87 -6.17
CA ARG A 120 11.34 -0.51 -6.62
C ARG A 120 9.84 -0.83 -6.50
N GLY A 121 9.20 -0.43 -5.41
CA GLY A 121 7.76 -0.58 -5.21
C GLY A 121 6.92 0.27 -6.16
N LEU A 122 7.45 1.42 -6.60
CA LEU A 122 6.87 2.27 -7.64
C LEU A 122 7.20 1.78 -9.06
N GLY A 123 7.94 0.67 -9.21
CA GLY A 123 8.28 0.06 -10.49
C GLY A 123 9.45 0.70 -11.24
N PHE A 124 10.21 1.59 -10.58
CA PHE A 124 11.48 2.10 -11.11
C PHE A 124 12.60 1.11 -10.83
N SER A 125 13.23 0.58 -11.88
CA SER A 125 14.51 -0.10 -11.78
C SER A 125 15.64 0.91 -12.01
N CYS A 126 16.64 0.96 -11.15
CA CYS A 126 17.90 1.65 -11.47
C CYS A 126 18.51 0.97 -12.69
N GLN A 127 18.38 1.57 -13.88
CA GLN A 127 19.23 1.19 -15.00
C GLN A 127 20.62 1.76 -14.72
N ARG A 128 21.60 0.86 -14.62
CA ARG A 128 23.02 1.24 -14.50
C ARG A 128 23.40 2.06 -15.74
N PRO A 129 24.01 3.24 -15.58
CA PRO A 129 24.48 4.00 -16.73
C PRO A 129 25.67 3.26 -17.36
N ALA A 130 25.49 2.71 -18.55
CA ALA A 130 26.62 2.44 -19.43
C ALA A 130 27.13 3.80 -19.94
N LYS A 131 28.44 4.03 -19.88
CA LYS A 131 29.09 5.28 -20.28
C LYS A 131 28.72 5.66 -21.73
N ARG A 132 27.76 6.57 -21.92
CA ARG A 132 27.62 7.57 -23.01
C ARG A 132 26.19 8.12 -23.03
N ALA A 133 26.06 9.36 -23.52
CA ALA A 133 24.83 10.12 -23.57
C ALA A 133 23.64 9.27 -24.07
N LEU A 134 22.68 9.01 -23.16
CA LEU A 134 21.42 8.36 -23.50
C LEU A 134 20.33 9.43 -23.50
N GLN A 135 20.22 10.07 -24.66
CA GLN A 135 18.98 10.68 -25.12
C GLN A 135 17.86 9.67 -24.85
N ARG A 136 16.89 10.10 -24.03
CA ARG A 136 15.76 9.32 -23.52
C ARG A 136 15.11 8.45 -24.59
N ASP A 137 14.84 7.21 -24.24
CA ASP A 137 13.78 6.44 -24.89
C ASP A 137 12.43 6.79 -24.23
N GLU A 138 11.88 7.95 -24.62
CA GLU A 138 10.57 8.42 -24.13
C GLU A 138 9.46 7.39 -24.39
N ALA A 139 9.62 6.55 -25.41
CA ALA A 139 8.68 5.49 -25.74
C ALA A 139 8.63 4.41 -24.63
N ALA A 140 9.76 4.07 -24.01
CA ALA A 140 9.81 3.11 -22.90
C ALA A 140 9.04 3.61 -21.67
N ILE A 141 9.12 4.92 -21.38
CA ILE A 141 8.41 5.56 -20.26
C ILE A 141 6.90 5.66 -20.56
N ARG A 142 6.50 5.99 -21.80
CA ARG A 142 5.09 6.01 -22.23
C ARG A 142 4.47 4.61 -22.28
N GLN A 143 5.22 3.61 -22.73
CA GLN A 143 4.77 2.21 -22.71
C GLN A 143 4.60 1.68 -21.28
N TRP A 144 5.47 2.08 -20.35
CA TRP A 144 5.34 1.74 -18.92
C TRP A 144 4.05 2.32 -18.30
N ARG A 145 3.73 3.59 -18.61
CA ARG A 145 2.50 4.28 -18.18
C ARG A 145 1.23 3.51 -18.57
N THR A 146 1.26 2.88 -19.75
CA THR A 146 0.08 2.26 -20.37
C THR A 146 -0.06 0.79 -19.97
N LYS A 147 1.04 0.03 -19.92
CA LYS A 147 1.02 -1.42 -19.69
C LYS A 147 1.16 -1.83 -18.22
N ARG A 148 1.95 -1.11 -17.42
CA ARG A 148 2.41 -1.61 -16.09
C ARG A 148 1.67 -0.98 -14.91
N TRP A 149 1.13 0.23 -15.10
CA TRP A 149 0.32 0.93 -14.09
C TRP A 149 -1.03 0.23 -13.76
N PRO A 150 -1.79 -0.33 -14.73
CA PRO A 150 -3.00 -1.11 -14.41
C PRO A 150 -2.68 -2.42 -13.67
N ALA A 151 -1.50 -2.99 -13.91
CA ALA A 151 -1.06 -4.25 -13.30
C ALA A 151 -0.65 -4.09 -11.82
N LEU A 152 -0.16 -2.91 -11.41
CA LEU A 152 0.15 -2.60 -10.00
C LEU A 152 -1.08 -2.25 -9.17
N LYS A 153 -2.20 -1.86 -9.80
CA LYS A 153 -3.52 -1.78 -9.14
C LYS A 153 -4.09 -3.16 -8.81
N LYS A 154 -3.71 -4.20 -9.57
CA LYS A 154 -3.95 -5.59 -9.17
C LYS A 154 -2.94 -5.92 -8.08
N THR A 155 -3.43 -6.01 -6.85
CA THR A 155 -2.66 -6.59 -5.75
C THR A 155 -2.04 -7.90 -6.25
N PRO A 156 -0.71 -8.07 -6.27
CA PRO A 156 -0.16 -9.38 -6.58
C PRO A 156 -0.66 -10.33 -5.50
N GLU A 157 -1.37 -11.38 -5.91
CA GLU A 157 -1.59 -12.52 -5.03
C GLU A 157 -0.22 -12.97 -4.51
N PRO A 158 -0.08 -13.30 -3.22
CA PRO A 158 1.22 -13.62 -2.64
C PRO A 158 1.72 -14.94 -3.23
N ALA A 159 2.44 -14.85 -4.35
CA ALA A 159 3.09 -15.97 -5.01
C ALA A 159 4.42 -16.28 -4.32
N GLY A 160 4.57 -17.55 -3.93
CA GLY A 160 5.85 -18.26 -3.95
C GLY A 160 6.85 -17.93 -2.84
N LYS A 161 7.03 -18.87 -1.92
CA LYS A 161 8.10 -18.91 -0.91
C LYS A 161 9.49 -18.94 -1.61
N PRO A 162 10.51 -18.21 -1.15
CA PRO A 162 11.89 -18.57 -1.48
C PRO A 162 12.30 -19.79 -0.63
N SER A 163 12.55 -20.89 -1.32
CA SER A 163 13.41 -21.99 -0.87
C SER A 163 14.82 -21.47 -0.69
N CYS A 164 15.49 -21.81 0.41
CA CYS A 164 16.94 -21.83 0.45
C CYS A 164 17.38 -22.97 1.38
N SER A 165 18.18 -23.85 0.80
CA SER A 165 18.95 -24.94 1.42
C SER A 165 19.94 -24.43 2.47
#